data_AF-A0A523VYI1-F1
#
_entry.id   AF-A0A523VYI1-F1
#
_cell.length_a   1.000
_cell.length_b   1.000
_cell.length_c   1.000
_cell.angle_alpha   90.00
_cell.angle_beta   90.00
_cell.angle_gamma   90.00
#
_symmetry.space_group_name_H-M   'P 1'
#
loop_
_entity.id
_entity.type
_entity.pdbx_description
1 polymer ?
#
loop_
_entity_poly.entity_id
_entity_poly.type
_entity_poly.pdbx_seq_one_letter_code
_entity_poly.pdbx_strand_id
1 'polypeptide(L)'
;MSNLLSTHNTKSESFYHKAIKRLFFKYISENNKDIIEKSLEKYFINRRADVYFRFKSGEKIVVEVQNSYISVKEIIERTEYYNKNGIHVLWILYGKGGCVASPKFPEDKKNVKISSVENFLHGMYGGRVYYVNITFYKDKTTITPPFALHFSLSSKKKYRKIFRSKFESYYIKNVNFTKIPSWNLLCVNFNGFDIARFYDKNVKRILKEKILKFLKEKKFRNCNNCRTKNDNLRKFSIKNDCNIKYYKKKKLIKLNLVNFSNKYGKPIINESLFELIKERKLDI
;
A
#
# COMPACT_ATOMS: atom_id res chain seq x y z
N MET A 1 42.22 -10.00 -2.32
CA MET A 1 41.56 -9.08 -3.27
C MET A 1 41.48 -9.79 -4.61
N SER A 2 40.38 -9.62 -5.34
CA SER A 2 40.01 -10.29 -6.61
C SER A 2 39.96 -11.83 -6.58
N ASN A 3 38.76 -12.39 -6.40
CA ASN A 3 38.34 -13.46 -7.29
C ASN A 3 36.88 -13.28 -7.65
N LEU A 4 36.69 -13.08 -8.95
CA LEU A 4 35.43 -12.82 -9.61
C LEU A 4 34.39 -13.86 -9.17
N LEU A 5 33.28 -13.34 -8.66
CA LEU A 5 32.01 -14.04 -8.57
C LEU A 5 31.73 -14.70 -9.91
N SER A 6 31.94 -16.01 -9.96
CA SER A 6 31.64 -16.87 -11.09
C SER A 6 30.20 -16.61 -11.51
N THR A 7 30.05 -16.06 -12.71
CA THR A 7 28.80 -15.86 -13.42
C THR A 7 28.25 -17.21 -13.88
N HIS A 8 27.83 -18.04 -12.94
CA HIS A 8 26.92 -19.14 -13.24
C HIS A 8 25.49 -18.57 -13.37
N ASN A 9 25.26 -17.91 -14.51
CA ASN A 9 23.94 -17.57 -15.00
C ASN A 9 23.26 -18.85 -15.49
N THR A 10 22.51 -19.51 -14.60
CA THR A 10 21.39 -20.34 -15.04
C THR A 10 20.40 -19.45 -15.80
N LYS A 11 19.90 -19.90 -16.95
CA LYS A 11 18.90 -19.21 -17.81
C LYS A 11 17.63 -18.67 -17.10
N SER A 12 17.38 -18.95 -15.82
CA SER A 12 16.05 -18.85 -15.20
C SER A 12 15.82 -17.71 -14.18
N GLU A 13 16.83 -16.95 -13.73
CA GLU A 13 16.62 -15.95 -12.68
C GLU A 13 17.46 -14.68 -12.85
N SER A 14 16.81 -13.51 -12.85
CA SER A 14 17.50 -12.23 -13.06
C SER A 14 18.33 -11.79 -11.85
N PHE A 15 19.38 -11.01 -12.10
CA PHE A 15 20.18 -10.35 -11.07
C PHE A 15 19.30 -9.57 -10.07
N TYR A 16 18.29 -8.84 -10.58
CA TYR A 16 17.36 -8.06 -9.77
C TYR A 16 16.62 -8.93 -8.75
N HIS A 17 16.09 -10.06 -9.21
CA HIS A 17 15.37 -11.00 -8.37
C HIS A 17 16.27 -11.55 -7.26
N LYS A 18 17.47 -12.04 -7.61
CA LYS A 18 18.47 -12.54 -6.64
C LYS A 18 18.85 -11.48 -5.61
N ALA A 19 19.13 -10.26 -6.04
CA ALA A 19 19.54 -9.17 -5.17
C ALA A 19 18.43 -8.78 -4.18
N ILE A 20 17.18 -8.69 -4.65
CA ILE A 20 16.02 -8.39 -3.79
C ILE A 20 15.78 -9.50 -2.78
N LYS A 21 15.79 -10.78 -3.20
CA LYS A 21 15.62 -11.91 -2.26
C LYS A 21 16.65 -11.87 -1.13
N ARG A 22 17.92 -11.68 -1.48
CA ARG A 22 19.02 -11.56 -0.51
C ARG A 22 18.84 -10.38 0.44
N LEU A 23 18.36 -9.24 -0.06
CA LEU A 23 18.03 -8.09 0.78
C LEU A 23 17.00 -8.47 1.85
N PHE A 24 15.87 -9.05 1.44
CA PHE A 24 14.80 -9.41 2.37
C PHE A 24 15.23 -10.48 3.35
N PHE A 25 15.96 -11.50 2.89
CA PHE A 25 16.53 -12.51 3.78
C PHE A 25 17.42 -11.91 4.85
N LYS A 26 18.35 -11.02 4.46
CA LYS A 26 19.26 -10.34 5.39
C LYS A 26 18.51 -9.46 6.39
N TYR A 27 17.75 -8.48 5.91
CA TYR A 27 17.17 -7.45 6.77
C TYR A 27 16.06 -8.00 7.67
N ILE A 28 15.21 -8.91 7.19
CA ILE A 28 14.20 -9.53 8.06
C ILE A 28 14.89 -10.38 9.14
N SER A 29 15.93 -11.14 8.79
CA SER A 29 16.71 -11.91 9.78
C SER A 29 17.35 -11.05 10.86
N GLU A 30 17.93 -9.92 10.48
CA GLU A 30 18.64 -9.03 11.41
C GLU A 30 17.69 -8.25 12.33
N ASN A 31 16.49 -7.94 11.85
CA ASN A 31 15.53 -7.10 12.59
C ASN A 31 14.52 -7.91 13.42
N ASN A 32 14.43 -9.23 13.24
CA ASN A 32 13.45 -10.08 13.93
C ASN A 32 14.19 -11.24 14.64
N LYS A 33 14.45 -11.07 15.96
CA LYS A 33 15.24 -12.02 16.78
C LYS A 33 14.50 -13.31 17.15
N ASP A 34 13.21 -13.34 16.90
CA ASP A 34 12.27 -14.43 17.19
C ASP A 34 12.13 -15.41 16.02
N ILE A 35 12.89 -15.25 14.94
CA ILE A 35 12.98 -16.23 13.85
C ILE A 35 13.77 -17.46 14.34
N ILE A 36 13.16 -18.65 14.21
CA ILE A 36 13.77 -19.95 14.56
C ILE A 36 14.16 -20.78 13.35
N GLU A 37 13.57 -20.52 12.19
CA GLU A 37 13.94 -21.15 10.92
C GLU A 37 13.93 -20.09 9.84
N LYS A 38 14.93 -20.12 8.96
CA LYS A 38 15.00 -19.26 7.79
C LYS A 38 15.64 -19.98 6.62
N SER A 39 15.18 -19.70 5.41
CA SER A 39 15.73 -20.29 4.20
C SER A 39 15.61 -19.31 3.04
N LEU A 40 16.70 -19.19 2.28
CA LEU A 40 16.64 -18.74 0.90
C LEU A 40 16.24 -19.94 0.05
N GLU A 41 15.23 -19.78 -0.81
CA GLU A 41 14.77 -20.84 -1.72
C GLU A 41 14.25 -22.10 -1.01
N LYS A 42 13.18 -21.97 -0.23
CA LYS A 42 12.56 -23.11 0.46
C LYS A 42 11.75 -23.95 -0.53
N TYR A 43 12.11 -25.22 -0.65
CA TYR A 43 11.40 -26.19 -1.48
C TYR A 43 10.22 -26.78 -0.71
N PHE A 44 9.05 -26.70 -1.32
CA PHE A 44 7.84 -27.44 -0.99
C PHE A 44 7.52 -28.39 -2.15
N ILE A 45 6.58 -29.31 -1.94
CA ILE A 45 6.24 -30.39 -2.90
C ILE A 45 6.05 -29.84 -4.33
N ASN A 46 5.27 -28.77 -4.50
CA ASN A 46 4.94 -28.22 -5.83
C ASN A 46 5.44 -26.80 -6.06
N ARG A 47 6.16 -26.21 -5.11
CA ARG A 47 6.52 -24.78 -5.16
C ARG A 47 7.88 -24.54 -4.51
N ARG A 48 8.62 -23.59 -5.07
CA ARG A 48 9.84 -23.05 -4.47
C ARG A 48 9.57 -21.62 -4.04
N ALA A 49 9.59 -21.40 -2.74
CA ALA A 49 9.46 -20.09 -2.12
C ALA A 49 10.77 -19.32 -2.20
N ASP A 50 10.72 -18.04 -2.51
CA ASP A 50 11.91 -17.20 -2.62
C ASP A 50 12.65 -17.00 -1.28
N VAL A 51 11.91 -16.65 -0.23
CA VAL A 51 12.43 -16.52 1.13
C VAL A 51 11.41 -17.06 2.11
N TYR A 52 11.84 -17.85 3.08
CA TYR A 52 10.98 -18.45 4.11
C TYR A 52 11.48 -18.11 5.52
N PHE A 53 10.54 -17.88 6.42
CA PHE A 53 10.77 -17.68 7.85
C PHE A 53 9.75 -18.45 8.69
N ARG A 54 10.18 -18.99 9.83
CA ARG A 54 9.33 -19.48 10.92
C ARG A 54 9.70 -18.76 12.21
N PHE A 55 8.72 -18.23 12.90
CA PHE A 55 8.87 -17.48 14.15
C PHE A 55 8.61 -18.38 15.36
N LYS A 56 9.12 -18.00 16.54
CA LYS A 56 8.87 -18.69 17.83
C LYS A 56 7.38 -18.78 18.16
N SER A 57 6.60 -17.81 17.72
CA SER A 57 5.13 -17.78 17.83
C SER A 57 4.43 -18.90 17.05
N GLY A 58 5.13 -19.59 16.16
CA GLY A 58 4.58 -20.59 15.24
C GLY A 58 4.19 -20.02 13.87
N GLU A 59 4.20 -18.69 13.71
CA GLU A 59 3.89 -18.04 12.43
C GLU A 59 4.93 -18.41 11.37
N LYS A 60 4.45 -18.73 10.17
CA LYS A 60 5.27 -19.05 8.99
C LYS A 60 5.00 -18.01 7.92
N ILE A 61 6.07 -17.50 7.31
CA ILE A 61 5.99 -16.47 6.29
C ILE A 61 6.82 -16.87 5.08
N VAL A 62 6.24 -16.70 3.89
CA VAL A 62 6.97 -16.64 2.62
C VAL A 62 7.06 -15.19 2.16
N VAL A 63 8.24 -14.75 1.74
CA VAL A 63 8.40 -13.53 0.95
C VAL A 63 8.58 -13.93 -0.51
N GLU A 64 7.65 -13.53 -1.37
CA GLU A 64 7.69 -13.78 -2.80
C GLU A 64 8.11 -12.51 -3.54
N VAL A 65 9.18 -12.62 -4.33
CA VAL A 65 9.73 -11.50 -5.08
C VAL A 65 9.30 -11.64 -6.52
N GLN A 66 8.67 -10.61 -7.09
CA GLN A 66 8.28 -10.64 -8.49
C GLN A 66 9.03 -9.59 -9.30
N ASN A 67 9.80 -10.08 -10.27
CA ASN A 67 10.47 -9.23 -11.27
C ASN A 67 9.73 -9.27 -12.61
N SER A 68 9.57 -10.47 -13.19
CA SER A 68 9.00 -10.67 -14.52
C SER A 68 7.47 -10.61 -14.50
N TYR A 69 6.83 -10.63 -15.67
CA TYR A 69 5.37 -10.75 -15.76
C TYR A 69 4.85 -11.95 -14.96
N ILE A 70 3.70 -11.77 -14.31
CA ILE A 70 2.93 -12.81 -13.62
C ILE A 70 1.45 -12.51 -13.82
N SER A 71 0.62 -13.54 -13.92
CA SER A 71 -0.83 -13.35 -14.02
C SER A 71 -1.46 -13.19 -12.63
N VAL A 72 -2.64 -12.59 -12.55
CA VAL A 72 -3.42 -12.54 -11.30
C VAL A 72 -3.78 -13.95 -10.82
N LYS A 73 -4.10 -14.86 -11.75
CA LYS A 73 -4.39 -16.26 -11.46
C LYS A 73 -3.22 -16.94 -10.76
N GLU A 74 -2.00 -16.75 -11.27
CA GLU A 74 -0.79 -17.33 -10.68
C GLU A 74 -0.49 -16.76 -9.29
N ILE A 75 -0.71 -15.45 -9.06
CA ILE A 75 -0.61 -14.85 -7.72
C ILE A 75 -1.58 -15.52 -6.74
N ILE A 76 -2.84 -15.71 -7.15
CA ILE A 76 -3.88 -16.35 -6.33
C ILE A 76 -3.48 -17.78 -6.01
N GLU A 77 -3.15 -18.59 -7.03
CA GLU A 77 -2.79 -20.01 -6.85
C GLU A 77 -1.57 -20.20 -5.95
N ARG A 78 -0.54 -19.37 -6.10
CA ARG A 78 0.64 -19.39 -5.20
C ARG A 78 0.25 -19.01 -3.78
N THR A 79 -0.56 -17.97 -3.62
CA THR A 79 -0.97 -17.49 -2.29
C THR A 79 -1.83 -18.52 -1.58
N GLU A 80 -2.82 -19.09 -2.26
CA GLU A 80 -3.69 -20.15 -1.72
C GLU A 80 -2.92 -21.43 -1.39
N TYR A 81 -1.92 -21.80 -2.21
CA TYR A 81 -1.05 -22.93 -1.90
C TYR A 81 -0.36 -22.75 -0.54
N TYR A 82 0.22 -21.58 -0.28
CA TYR A 82 0.87 -21.31 1.00
C TYR A 82 -0.13 -21.22 2.16
N ASN A 83 -1.27 -20.56 1.95
CA ASN A 83 -2.31 -20.43 2.98
C ASN A 83 -2.86 -21.79 3.41
N LYS A 84 -3.09 -22.72 2.47
CA LYS A 84 -3.50 -24.11 2.78
C LYS A 84 -2.49 -24.86 3.66
N ASN A 85 -1.23 -24.42 3.66
CA ASN A 85 -0.16 -24.97 4.50
C ASN A 85 0.07 -24.15 5.79
N GLY A 86 -0.81 -23.20 6.11
CA GLY A 86 -0.71 -22.30 7.25
C GLY A 86 0.46 -21.31 7.13
N ILE A 87 0.81 -20.89 5.91
CA ILE A 87 1.94 -20.00 5.64
C ILE A 87 1.44 -18.70 5.04
N HIS A 88 1.78 -17.58 5.67
CA HIS A 88 1.40 -16.24 5.24
C HIS A 88 2.32 -15.74 4.12
N VAL A 89 1.79 -14.96 3.19
CA VAL A 89 2.57 -14.49 2.02
C VAL A 89 2.80 -12.97 2.04
N LEU A 90 4.05 -12.56 1.84
CA LEU A 90 4.47 -11.18 1.59
C LEU A 90 4.94 -11.06 0.13
N TRP A 91 4.13 -10.43 -0.73
CA TRP A 91 4.50 -10.14 -2.11
C TRP A 91 5.27 -8.82 -2.22
N ILE A 92 6.42 -8.87 -2.90
CA ILE A 92 7.27 -7.72 -3.18
C ILE A 92 7.49 -7.59 -4.68
N LEU A 93 7.12 -6.45 -5.27
CA LEU A 93 7.33 -6.19 -6.69
C LEU A 93 8.64 -5.42 -6.92
N TYR A 94 9.40 -5.80 -7.95
CA TYR A 94 10.44 -4.91 -8.47
C TYR A 94 9.77 -3.74 -9.18
N GLY A 95 9.94 -2.52 -8.68
CA GLY A 95 9.23 -1.33 -9.17
C GLY A 95 9.57 -0.93 -10.61
N LYS A 96 10.61 -1.50 -11.21
CA LYS A 96 10.96 -1.34 -12.64
C LYS A 96 10.90 -2.66 -13.42
N GLY A 97 10.33 -3.71 -12.84
CA GLY A 97 10.23 -5.04 -13.44
C GLY A 97 9.11 -5.17 -14.47
N GLY A 98 9.06 -6.32 -15.13
CA GLY A 98 7.98 -6.67 -16.07
C GLY A 98 6.63 -6.99 -15.40
N CYS A 99 6.55 -7.07 -14.07
CA CYS A 99 5.28 -7.25 -13.34
C CYS A 99 4.45 -5.97 -13.16
N VAL A 100 5.02 -4.79 -13.46
CA VAL A 100 4.35 -3.50 -13.29
C VAL A 100 4.03 -2.87 -14.64
N ALA A 101 2.92 -2.12 -14.74
CA ALA A 101 2.52 -1.49 -16.01
C ALA A 101 3.31 -0.22 -16.35
N SER A 102 4.01 0.35 -15.37
CA SER A 102 4.97 1.44 -15.52
C SER A 102 5.87 1.51 -14.30
N PRO A 103 7.10 2.07 -14.42
CA PRO A 103 8.01 2.23 -13.30
C PRO A 103 7.37 2.90 -12.07
N LYS A 104 7.67 2.37 -10.88
CA LYS A 104 7.19 2.82 -9.58
C LYS A 104 8.35 3.35 -8.75
N PHE A 105 8.12 4.47 -8.08
CA PHE A 105 9.10 5.17 -7.25
C PHE A 105 8.44 5.57 -5.92
N PRO A 106 9.21 5.83 -4.86
CA PRO A 106 8.69 6.28 -3.56
C PRO A 106 8.24 7.75 -3.61
N GLU A 107 7.28 8.07 -4.47
CA GLU A 107 6.76 9.42 -4.71
C GLU A 107 5.24 9.44 -4.91
N ASP A 108 4.62 10.58 -4.62
CA ASP A 108 3.22 10.85 -4.97
C ASP A 108 3.13 11.24 -6.45
N LYS A 109 2.29 10.54 -7.23
CA LYS A 109 2.17 10.80 -8.68
C LYS A 109 0.76 10.58 -9.20
N LYS A 110 0.30 11.47 -10.07
CA LYS A 110 -1.05 11.37 -10.66
C LYS A 110 -1.02 10.55 -11.96
N ASN A 111 -2.13 9.86 -12.22
CA ASN A 111 -2.41 9.18 -13.49
C ASN A 111 -1.30 8.21 -13.94
N VAL A 112 -0.82 7.39 -13.02
CA VAL A 112 0.17 6.34 -13.27
C VAL A 112 -0.54 5.08 -13.76
N LYS A 113 0.08 4.36 -14.70
CA LYS A 113 -0.41 3.04 -15.12
C LYS A 113 -0.12 2.02 -14.02
N ILE A 114 -1.12 1.23 -13.66
CA ILE A 114 -0.97 0.08 -12.77
C ILE A 114 -1.46 -1.18 -13.46
N SER A 115 -0.73 -2.28 -13.31
CA SER A 115 -1.08 -3.57 -13.89
C SER A 115 -2.28 -4.18 -13.19
N SER A 116 -2.84 -5.22 -13.78
CA SER A 116 -3.93 -5.99 -13.14
C SER A 116 -3.46 -6.68 -11.87
N VAL A 117 -2.20 -7.12 -11.82
CA VAL A 117 -1.55 -7.66 -10.61
C VAL A 117 -1.42 -6.59 -9.54
N GLU A 118 -0.93 -5.40 -9.88
CA GLU A 118 -0.84 -4.28 -8.93
C GLU A 118 -2.21 -3.94 -8.35
N ASN A 119 -3.25 -3.90 -9.18
CA ASN A 119 -4.61 -3.63 -8.73
C ASN A 119 -5.18 -4.76 -7.84
N PHE A 120 -4.87 -6.02 -8.13
CA PHE A 120 -5.26 -7.16 -7.32
C PHE A 120 -4.57 -7.13 -5.95
N LEU A 121 -3.23 -7.04 -5.92
CA LEU A 121 -2.44 -6.94 -4.69
C LEU A 121 -2.87 -5.74 -3.84
N HIS A 122 -3.21 -4.62 -4.48
CA HIS A 122 -3.75 -3.47 -3.77
C HIS A 122 -5.04 -3.80 -3.01
N GLY A 123 -5.93 -4.59 -3.59
CA GLY A 123 -7.12 -5.12 -2.89
C GLY A 123 -6.73 -6.09 -1.77
N MET A 124 -5.89 -7.06 -2.08
CA MET A 124 -5.45 -8.12 -1.17
C MET A 124 -4.76 -7.58 0.10
N TYR A 125 -3.95 -6.51 -0.01
CA TYR A 125 -3.28 -5.88 1.14
C TYR A 125 -4.05 -4.69 1.73
N GLY A 126 -5.35 -4.56 1.46
CA GLY A 126 -6.18 -3.51 2.07
C GLY A 126 -5.73 -2.09 1.70
N GLY A 127 -5.41 -1.90 0.43
CA GLY A 127 -5.15 -0.61 -0.19
C GLY A 127 -3.68 -0.26 -0.39
N ARG A 128 -2.75 -1.22 -0.45
CA ARG A 128 -1.32 -0.95 -0.64
C ARG A 128 -0.65 -2.02 -1.49
N VAL A 129 0.49 -1.69 -2.09
CA VAL A 129 1.36 -2.64 -2.78
C VAL A 129 2.81 -2.34 -2.40
N TYR A 130 3.59 -3.39 -2.16
CA TYR A 130 4.97 -3.28 -1.72
C TYR A 130 5.95 -3.38 -2.89
N TYR A 131 6.90 -2.46 -2.90
CA TYR A 131 7.91 -2.36 -3.95
C TYR A 131 9.30 -2.22 -3.37
N VAL A 132 10.27 -2.57 -4.21
CA VAL A 132 11.69 -2.27 -4.01
C VAL A 132 12.28 -1.91 -5.36
N ASN A 133 13.28 -1.03 -5.36
CA ASN A 133 14.02 -0.67 -6.55
C ASN A 133 15.52 -0.88 -6.34
N ILE A 134 16.20 -1.19 -7.44
CA ILE A 134 17.66 -1.23 -7.55
C ILE A 134 18.05 -0.12 -8.51
N THR A 135 19.04 0.66 -8.13
CA THR A 135 19.64 1.73 -8.92
C THR A 135 21.12 1.45 -9.09
N PHE A 136 21.61 1.62 -10.31
CA PHE A 136 23.03 1.54 -10.62
C PHE A 136 23.51 2.95 -10.92
N TYR A 137 24.49 3.43 -10.16
CA TYR A 137 25.13 4.70 -10.42
C TYR A 137 26.64 4.50 -10.43
N LYS A 138 27.25 4.66 -11.61
CA LYS A 138 28.65 4.31 -11.87
C LYS A 138 28.89 2.87 -11.40
N ASP A 139 29.71 2.69 -10.35
CA ASP A 139 30.09 1.39 -9.78
C ASP A 139 29.30 1.02 -8.51
N LYS A 140 28.35 1.86 -8.09
CA LYS A 140 27.54 1.64 -6.89
C LYS A 140 26.17 1.11 -7.25
N THR A 141 25.89 -0.11 -6.81
CA THR A 141 24.54 -0.66 -6.78
C THR A 141 23.89 -0.29 -5.46
N THR A 142 22.81 0.50 -5.52
CA THR A 142 22.02 0.88 -4.35
C THR A 142 20.63 0.25 -4.45
N ILE A 143 20.17 -0.33 -3.35
CA ILE A 143 18.81 -0.87 -3.24
C ILE A 143 18.02 0.08 -2.36
N THR A 144 16.87 0.54 -2.84
CA THR A 144 16.00 1.39 -2.03
C THR A 144 15.48 0.59 -0.85
N PRO A 145 15.27 1.20 0.33
CA PRO A 145 14.41 0.60 1.34
C PRO A 145 13.06 0.20 0.70
N PRO A 146 12.41 -0.88 1.16
CA PRO A 146 11.11 -1.24 0.66
C PRO A 146 10.14 -0.08 0.91
N PHE A 147 9.21 0.12 0.00
CA PHE A 147 8.19 1.16 0.09
C PHE A 147 6.80 0.65 -0.25
N ALA A 148 5.80 1.28 0.34
CA ALA A 148 4.40 1.00 0.05
C ALA A 148 3.81 2.11 -0.82
N LEU A 149 3.07 1.72 -1.85
CA LEU A 149 2.24 2.64 -2.63
C LEU A 149 0.77 2.33 -2.41
N HIS A 150 -0.01 3.38 -2.19
CA HIS A 150 -1.47 3.34 -2.11
C HIS A 150 -2.06 3.92 -3.40
N PHE A 151 -3.11 3.29 -3.93
CA PHE A 151 -3.76 3.74 -5.16
C PHE A 151 -5.10 4.40 -4.88
N SER A 152 -5.28 5.59 -5.44
CA SER A 152 -6.54 6.33 -5.42
C SER A 152 -7.05 6.56 -6.84
N LEU A 153 -8.36 6.79 -6.97
CA LEU A 153 -9.00 7.06 -8.25
C LEU A 153 -8.43 8.33 -8.90
N SER A 154 -8.29 8.30 -10.21
CA SER A 154 -7.97 9.51 -10.98
C SER A 154 -9.08 10.57 -10.81
N SER A 155 -8.67 11.83 -10.77
CA SER A 155 -9.59 12.97 -10.83
C SER A 155 -10.30 13.05 -12.18
N LYS A 156 -9.68 12.55 -13.26
CA LYS A 156 -10.26 12.50 -14.60
C LYS A 156 -11.17 11.28 -14.72
N LYS A 157 -12.49 11.48 -14.81
CA LYS A 157 -13.49 10.39 -14.90
C LYS A 157 -13.16 9.39 -16.02
N LYS A 158 -12.68 9.86 -17.17
CA LYS A 158 -12.26 9.02 -18.31
C LYS A 158 -11.20 7.96 -17.98
N TYR A 159 -10.44 8.15 -16.88
CA TYR A 159 -9.38 7.25 -16.42
C TYR A 159 -9.85 6.25 -15.34
N ARG A 160 -11.15 6.22 -15.01
CA ARG A 160 -11.71 5.28 -14.02
C ARG A 160 -12.10 3.92 -14.61
N LYS A 161 -11.95 3.74 -15.92
CA LYS A 161 -12.18 2.48 -16.64
C LYS A 161 -10.90 1.64 -16.74
N ILE A 162 -11.07 0.37 -17.13
CA ILE A 162 -9.98 -0.52 -17.51
C ILE A 162 -9.52 -0.14 -18.91
N PHE A 163 -8.20 -0.14 -19.11
CA PHE A 163 -7.57 0.03 -20.42
C PHE A 163 -6.97 -1.30 -20.86
N ARG A 164 -6.94 -1.54 -22.17
CA ARG A 164 -6.34 -2.73 -22.78
C ARG A 164 -5.33 -2.27 -23.84
N SER A 165 -4.18 -2.94 -23.88
CA SER A 165 -3.18 -2.79 -24.94
C SER A 165 -2.66 -4.15 -25.35
N LYS A 166 -2.89 -4.54 -26.62
CA LYS A 166 -2.52 -5.85 -27.20
C LYS A 166 -2.91 -7.04 -26.31
N PHE A 167 -2.04 -7.43 -25.39
CA PHE A 167 -2.18 -8.62 -24.53
C PHE A 167 -2.39 -8.31 -23.04
N GLU A 168 -2.43 -7.03 -22.65
CA GLU A 168 -2.46 -6.65 -21.22
C GLU A 168 -3.57 -5.65 -20.89
N SER A 169 -4.15 -5.81 -19.70
CA SER A 169 -5.04 -4.82 -19.09
C SER A 169 -4.34 -4.04 -17.98
N TYR A 170 -4.56 -2.72 -17.99
CA TYR A 170 -4.04 -1.80 -16.99
C TYR A 170 -5.09 -0.78 -16.55
N TYR A 171 -4.84 -0.16 -15.40
CA TYR A 171 -5.66 0.92 -14.85
C TYR A 171 -4.83 2.19 -14.77
N ILE A 172 -5.50 3.34 -14.72
CA ILE A 172 -4.86 4.62 -14.45
C ILE A 172 -5.30 5.10 -13.07
N LYS A 173 -4.35 5.18 -12.14
CA LYS A 173 -4.61 5.59 -10.74
C LYS A 173 -3.67 6.70 -10.31
N ASN A 174 -4.04 7.38 -9.24
CA ASN A 174 -3.11 8.22 -8.51
C ASN A 174 -2.35 7.34 -7.51
N VAL A 175 -1.05 7.54 -7.44
CA VAL A 175 -0.12 6.85 -6.54
C VAL A 175 0.16 7.77 -5.36
N ASN A 176 0.10 7.20 -4.16
CA ASN A 176 0.37 7.91 -2.92
C ASN A 176 1.41 7.11 -2.13
N PHE A 177 2.57 7.69 -1.91
CA PHE A 177 3.71 7.04 -1.26
C PHE A 177 3.53 6.99 0.25
N THR A 178 3.99 5.90 0.87
CA THR A 178 4.09 5.79 2.32
C THR A 178 5.35 5.03 2.72
N LYS A 179 6.06 5.61 3.69
CA LYS A 179 7.26 5.01 4.27
C LYS A 179 6.87 3.80 5.13
N ILE A 180 7.54 2.69 4.92
CA ILE A 180 7.49 1.54 5.82
C ILE A 180 8.34 1.89 7.06
N PRO A 181 7.77 1.85 8.28
CA PRO A 181 8.46 2.35 9.46
C PRO A 181 9.47 1.35 10.03
N SER A 182 9.29 0.05 9.80
CA SER A 182 10.19 -1.01 10.29
C SER A 182 10.12 -2.26 9.41
N TRP A 183 11.10 -3.15 9.59
CA TRP A 183 11.17 -4.47 8.97
C TRP A 183 10.36 -5.55 9.72
N ASN A 184 9.60 -5.16 10.75
CA ASN A 184 8.75 -6.08 11.48
C ASN A 184 7.59 -6.52 10.59
N LEU A 185 7.28 -7.80 10.64
CA LEU A 185 6.20 -8.41 9.89
C LEU A 185 5.00 -8.63 10.79
N LEU A 186 3.82 -8.55 10.19
CA LEU A 186 2.54 -8.82 10.81
C LEU A 186 1.79 -9.81 9.92
N CYS A 187 1.40 -10.94 10.51
CA CYS A 187 0.53 -11.95 9.91
C CYS A 187 -0.93 -11.57 10.13
N VAL A 188 -1.73 -11.49 9.06
CA VAL A 188 -3.16 -11.20 9.14
C VAL A 188 -3.93 -11.97 8.08
N ASN A 189 -5.17 -12.34 8.40
CA ASN A 189 -6.15 -12.66 7.39
C ASN A 189 -6.77 -11.37 6.86
N PHE A 190 -6.72 -11.14 5.55
CA PHE A 190 -7.37 -10.01 4.91
C PHE A 190 -7.97 -10.40 3.56
N ASN A 191 -9.23 -10.06 3.34
CA ASN A 191 -9.99 -10.44 2.13
C ASN A 191 -9.91 -11.95 1.82
N GLY A 192 -9.89 -12.80 2.84
CA GLY A 192 -9.82 -14.26 2.68
C GLY A 192 -8.42 -14.82 2.41
N PHE A 193 -7.37 -14.01 2.47
CA PHE A 193 -5.99 -14.46 2.30
C PHE A 193 -5.18 -14.27 3.58
N ASP A 194 -4.38 -15.28 3.93
CA ASP A 194 -3.38 -15.17 5.00
C ASP A 194 -2.12 -14.52 4.43
N ILE A 195 -1.91 -13.27 4.81
CA ILE A 195 -0.84 -12.43 4.26
C ILE A 195 0.09 -11.97 5.36
N ALA A 196 1.36 -11.85 5.02
CA ALA A 196 2.34 -11.14 5.81
C ALA A 196 2.50 -9.73 5.22
N ARG A 197 2.56 -8.73 6.09
CA ARG A 197 2.77 -7.33 5.72
C ARG A 197 3.76 -6.68 6.66
N PHE A 198 4.41 -5.64 6.19
CA PHE A 198 5.15 -4.78 7.09
C PHE A 198 4.23 -4.14 8.14
N TYR A 199 4.77 -3.85 9.32
CA TYR A 199 4.08 -3.11 10.38
C TYR A 199 3.89 -1.64 9.99
N ASP A 200 3.05 -1.40 8.98
CA ASP A 200 2.71 -0.11 8.43
C ASP A 200 1.27 0.29 8.77
N LYS A 201 0.95 1.56 8.54
CA LYS A 201 -0.31 2.18 8.91
C LYS A 201 -1.23 2.22 7.69
N ASN A 202 -2.50 1.82 7.84
CA ASN A 202 -3.49 2.02 6.77
C ASN A 202 -3.78 3.53 6.63
N VAL A 203 -3.09 4.14 5.67
CA VAL A 203 -3.10 5.58 5.41
C VAL A 203 -4.51 6.10 5.22
N LYS A 204 -5.34 5.40 4.45
CA LYS A 204 -6.70 5.82 4.14
C LYS A 204 -7.59 5.79 5.38
N ARG A 205 -7.52 4.72 6.16
CA ARG A 205 -8.25 4.61 7.44
C ARG A 205 -7.86 5.75 8.39
N ILE A 206 -6.56 5.94 8.60
CA ILE A 206 -6.04 6.99 9.50
C ILE A 206 -6.40 8.38 8.99
N LEU A 207 -6.32 8.61 7.68
CA LEU A 207 -6.73 9.88 7.09
C LEU A 207 -8.22 10.13 7.31
N LYS A 208 -9.08 9.14 7.13
CA LYS A 208 -10.53 9.24 7.42
C LYS A 208 -10.77 9.60 8.89
N GLU A 209 -10.12 8.92 9.82
CA GLU A 209 -10.21 9.21 11.26
C GLU A 209 -9.74 10.64 11.59
N LYS A 210 -8.61 11.07 11.02
CA LYS A 210 -8.09 12.43 11.20
C LYS A 210 -9.01 13.49 10.61
N ILE A 211 -9.58 13.25 9.44
CA ILE A 211 -10.57 14.15 8.83
C ILE A 211 -11.77 14.29 9.75
N LEU A 212 -12.33 13.18 10.26
CA LEU A 212 -13.46 13.21 11.18
C LEU A 212 -13.12 13.96 12.47
N LYS A 213 -11.94 13.70 13.07
CA LYS A 213 -11.47 14.41 14.26
C LYS A 213 -11.29 15.91 14.02
N PHE A 214 -10.58 16.29 12.96
CA PHE A 214 -10.39 17.69 12.56
C PHE A 214 -11.72 18.41 12.36
N LEU A 215 -12.67 17.76 11.67
CA LEU A 215 -13.98 18.32 11.46
C LEU A 215 -14.74 18.46 12.77
N LYS A 216 -14.69 17.48 13.69
CA LYS A 216 -15.26 17.58 15.05
C LYS A 216 -14.66 18.74 15.84
N GLU A 217 -13.35 18.93 15.82
CA GLU A 217 -12.68 20.05 16.52
C GLU A 217 -13.10 21.41 15.97
N LYS A 218 -13.31 21.53 14.65
CA LYS A 218 -13.84 22.75 14.03
C LYS A 218 -15.35 22.96 14.30
N LYS A 219 -16.08 21.99 14.85
CA LYS A 219 -17.52 22.12 15.22
C LYS A 219 -17.75 23.01 16.45
N PHE A 220 -16.75 23.25 17.31
CA PHE A 220 -16.98 23.99 18.55
C PHE A 220 -16.95 25.52 18.35
N ARG A 221 -18.13 26.09 18.11
CA ARG A 221 -18.50 27.40 18.66
C ARG A 221 -19.77 27.19 19.46
N ASN A 222 -19.69 27.34 20.78
CA ASN A 222 -20.89 27.31 21.63
C ASN A 222 -21.80 28.47 21.21
N CYS A 223 -23.08 28.17 20.96
CA CYS A 223 -24.10 29.21 20.94
C CYS A 223 -24.49 29.46 22.40
N ASN A 224 -24.35 30.70 22.87
CA ASN A 224 -24.72 31.06 24.23
C ASN A 224 -26.23 30.86 24.51
N ASN A 225 -27.07 30.73 23.46
CA ASN A 225 -28.53 30.67 23.57
C ASN A 225 -29.12 29.24 23.57
N CYS A 226 -28.47 28.27 22.91
CA CYS A 226 -28.97 26.88 22.84
C CYS A 226 -27.96 25.91 23.47
N ARG A 227 -28.16 25.57 24.75
CA ARG A 227 -27.39 24.59 25.53
C ARG A 227 -27.53 23.12 25.05
N THR A 228 -27.96 22.87 23.82
CA THR A 228 -28.17 21.52 23.28
C THR A 228 -26.92 21.01 22.57
N LYS A 229 -26.33 19.92 23.08
CA LYS A 229 -25.33 19.11 22.37
C LYS A 229 -25.97 18.57 21.08
N ASN A 230 -25.51 19.03 19.92
CA ASN A 230 -26.00 18.58 18.62
C ASN A 230 -24.84 17.95 17.83
N ASP A 231 -25.00 16.69 17.43
CA ASP A 231 -23.91 15.84 16.92
C ASP A 231 -23.49 16.07 15.45
N ASN A 232 -24.19 16.91 14.69
CA ASN A 232 -23.98 17.05 13.24
C ASN A 232 -23.16 18.30 12.86
N LEU A 233 -22.46 18.23 11.72
CA LEU A 233 -21.51 19.24 11.19
C LEU A 233 -22.19 20.60 10.88
N ARG A 234 -22.43 21.42 11.90
CA ARG A 234 -23.16 22.69 11.78
C ARG A 234 -22.25 23.90 12.03
N LYS A 235 -22.37 24.94 11.20
CA LYS A 235 -21.74 26.26 11.44
C LYS A 235 -22.79 27.17 12.09
N PHE A 236 -22.52 27.68 13.29
CA PHE A 236 -23.33 28.74 13.91
C PHE A 236 -22.89 30.13 13.39
N SER A 237 -23.83 30.98 13.00
CA SER A 237 -23.55 32.40 12.69
C SER A 237 -23.57 33.24 13.96
N ILE A 238 -22.63 34.19 14.04
CA ILE A 238 -22.59 35.22 15.08
C ILE A 238 -23.67 36.25 14.72
N LYS A 239 -24.90 36.02 15.21
CA LYS A 239 -25.96 37.00 15.50
C LYS A 239 -27.24 36.20 15.78
N ASN A 240 -27.51 36.02 17.07
CA ASN A 240 -28.75 35.69 17.78
C ASN A 240 -29.72 34.59 17.32
N ASP A 241 -29.60 33.98 16.15
CA ASP A 241 -30.52 32.91 15.74
C ASP A 241 -29.82 31.59 15.49
N CYS A 242 -30.53 30.51 15.83
CA CYS A 242 -30.21 29.10 15.57
C CYS A 242 -30.19 28.76 14.06
N ASN A 243 -29.61 29.64 13.25
CA ASN A 243 -29.63 29.56 11.80
C ASN A 243 -28.50 28.64 11.30
N ILE A 244 -28.80 27.35 11.25
CA ILE A 244 -27.87 26.28 10.88
C ILE A 244 -27.45 26.46 9.41
N LYS A 245 -26.19 26.81 9.16
CA LYS A 245 -25.61 26.79 7.80
C LYS A 245 -24.64 25.62 7.65
N TYR A 246 -24.99 24.66 6.79
CA TYR A 246 -24.11 23.56 6.40
C TYR A 246 -22.83 24.08 5.74
N TYR A 247 -21.70 23.40 5.94
CA TYR A 247 -20.51 23.70 5.16
C TYR A 247 -20.79 23.37 3.69
N LYS A 248 -20.77 24.39 2.82
CA LYS A 248 -20.78 24.14 1.37
C LYS A 248 -19.66 23.14 1.04
N LYS A 249 -19.99 22.04 0.35
CA LYS A 249 -19.06 20.94 -0.03
C LYS A 249 -17.70 21.43 -0.50
N LYS A 250 -17.66 22.47 -1.35
CA LYS A 250 -16.42 23.11 -1.85
C LYS A 250 -15.52 23.66 -0.73
N LYS A 251 -16.09 24.27 0.31
CA LYS A 251 -15.36 24.82 1.45
C LYS A 251 -14.76 23.73 2.33
N LEU A 252 -15.52 22.66 2.59
CA LEU A 252 -15.05 21.52 3.38
C LEU A 252 -13.87 20.80 2.70
N ILE A 253 -13.96 20.61 1.38
CA ILE A 253 -12.85 20.08 0.57
C ILE A 253 -11.63 21.01 0.67
N LYS A 254 -11.80 22.33 0.47
CA LYS A 254 -10.69 23.30 0.57
C LYS A 254 -10.01 23.26 1.93
N LEU A 255 -10.78 23.22 3.02
CA LEU A 255 -10.24 23.15 4.40
C LEU A 255 -9.42 21.89 4.64
N ASN A 256 -9.93 20.72 4.26
CA ASN A 256 -9.21 19.46 4.42
C ASN A 256 -7.96 19.40 3.54
N LEU A 257 -8.03 19.92 2.31
CA LEU A 257 -6.85 20.01 1.44
C LEU A 257 -5.77 20.87 2.08
N VAL A 258 -6.09 22.07 2.57
CA VAL A 258 -5.11 22.94 3.26
C VAL A 258 -4.49 22.23 4.47
N ASN A 259 -5.29 21.51 5.27
CA ASN A 259 -4.83 20.91 6.51
C ASN A 259 -4.02 19.62 6.32
N PHE A 260 -4.25 18.87 5.24
CA PHE A 260 -3.68 17.53 5.06
C PHE A 260 -2.76 17.40 3.84
N SER A 261 -2.74 18.36 2.90
CA SER A 261 -2.00 18.19 1.64
C SER A 261 -0.48 18.16 1.76
N ASN A 262 0.06 18.66 2.87
CA ASN A 262 1.49 18.59 3.18
C ASN A 262 1.94 17.17 3.55
N LYS A 263 1.02 16.33 4.06
CA LYS A 263 1.31 14.98 4.54
C LYS A 263 0.69 13.89 3.67
N TYR A 264 -0.39 14.21 2.96
CA TYR A 264 -1.14 13.28 2.14
C TYR A 264 -1.38 13.89 0.76
N GLY A 265 -1.25 13.09 -0.29
CA GLY A 265 -1.59 13.52 -1.63
C GLY A 265 -3.03 14.04 -1.72
N LYS A 266 -3.24 15.16 -2.44
CA LYS A 266 -4.59 15.69 -2.74
C LYS A 266 -5.59 14.61 -3.21
N PRO A 267 -5.19 13.63 -4.05
CA PRO A 267 -6.07 12.54 -4.47
C PRO A 267 -6.63 11.69 -3.33
N ILE A 268 -5.79 11.17 -2.42
CA ILE A 268 -6.25 10.30 -1.34
C ILE A 268 -7.09 11.06 -0.31
N ILE A 269 -6.84 12.35 -0.11
CA ILE A 269 -7.71 13.23 0.71
C ILE A 269 -9.12 13.31 0.09
N ASN A 270 -9.20 13.62 -1.20
CA ASN A 270 -10.48 13.75 -1.90
C ASN A 270 -11.27 12.44 -1.90
N GLU A 271 -10.59 11.32 -2.11
CA GLU A 271 -11.23 10.00 -2.07
C GLU A 271 -11.71 9.64 -0.66
N SER A 272 -10.90 9.90 0.36
CA SER A 272 -11.28 9.64 1.76
C SER A 272 -12.51 10.45 2.18
N LEU A 273 -12.60 11.72 1.76
CA LEU A 273 -13.79 12.54 1.97
C LEU A 273 -15.02 11.97 1.27
N PHE A 274 -14.87 11.54 0.01
CA PHE A 274 -15.97 10.96 -0.75
C PHE A 274 -16.49 9.66 -0.11
N GLU A 275 -15.59 8.79 0.36
CA GLU A 275 -15.98 7.59 1.09
C GLU A 275 -16.71 7.89 2.39
N LEU A 276 -16.23 8.86 3.17
CA LEU A 276 -16.90 9.24 4.42
C LEU A 276 -18.32 9.76 4.20
N ILE A 277 -18.58 10.48 3.10
CA ILE A 277 -19.93 10.90 2.70
C ILE A 277 -20.77 9.66 2.34
N LYS A 278 -20.23 8.74 1.55
CA LYS A 278 -20.92 7.50 1.16
C LYS A 278 -21.24 6.61 2.37
N GLU A 279 -20.34 6.56 3.35
CA GLU A 279 -20.50 5.85 4.62
C GLU A 279 -21.49 6.55 5.58
N ARG A 280 -22.12 7.67 5.19
CA ARG A 280 -22.98 8.52 6.05
C ARG A 280 -22.29 9.00 7.33
N LYS A 281 -20.95 9.07 7.32
CA LYS A 281 -20.14 9.63 8.43
C LYS A 281 -19.91 11.13 8.29
N LEU A 282 -20.27 11.71 7.15
CA LEU A 282 -20.30 13.14 6.88
C LEU A 282 -21.62 13.50 6.20
N ASP A 283 -22.44 14.30 6.88
CA ASP A 283 -23.60 14.95 6.27
C ASP A 283 -23.15 16.28 5.63
N ILE A 284 -23.19 16.35 4.30
CA ILE A 284 -22.84 17.53 3.49
C ILE A 284 -23.94 17.80 2.48
#